data_AF-A0A1F6SFQ1-F1
#
_entry.id   AF-A0A1F6SFQ1-F1
#
_cell.length_a   1.000
_cell.length_b   1.000
_cell.length_c   1.000
_cell.angle_alpha   90.00
_cell.angle_beta   90.00
_cell.angle_gamma   90.00
#
_symmetry.space_group_name_H-M   'P 1'
#
loop_
_entity.id
_entity.type
_entity.pdbx_description
1 polymer ?
#
loop_
_entity_poly.entity_id
_entity_poly.type
_entity_poly.pdbx_seq_one_letter_code
_entity_poly.pdbx_strand_id
1 'polypeptide(L)' 'MVKVLDLLKRVWEHKNKKVKGFTEKYGVDRLVYYEQTNDVRIALQREKTLKRWKRDWKLELIEKENPEWMDLYEKITNA' A
#
# COMPACT_ATOMS: atom_id res chain seq x y z
N MET A 1 -0.72 -0.89 -1.36
CA MET A 1 0.03 -1.91 -2.13
C MET A 1 1.06 -2.48 -1.18
N VAL A 2 0.91 -3.74 -0.75
CA VAL A 2 1.79 -4.35 0.26
C VAL A 2 2.94 -5.07 -0.46
N LYS A 3 4.12 -4.44 -0.49
CA LYS A 3 5.41 -5.11 -0.73
C LYS A 3 6.35 -4.72 0.39
N VAL A 4 6.96 -5.72 1.01
CA VAL A 4 7.77 -5.61 2.24
C VAL A 4 9.24 -5.28 1.95
N LEU A 5 9.68 -5.29 0.68
CA LEU A 5 10.97 -4.75 0.26
C LEU A 5 10.72 -3.48 -0.58
N ASP A 6 11.32 -2.36 -0.19
CA ASP A 6 11.26 -1.06 -0.88
C ASP A 6 9.90 -0.33 -0.88
N LEU A 7 9.09 -0.47 0.19
CA LEU A 7 7.80 0.25 0.33
C LEU A 7 7.95 1.77 0.13
N LEU A 8 8.92 2.38 0.84
CA LEU A 8 9.17 3.82 0.77
C LEU A 8 9.55 4.27 -0.65
N LYS A 9 10.51 3.59 -1.28
CA LYS A 9 10.94 3.88 -2.64
C LYS A 9 9.79 3.76 -3.64
N ARG A 10 8.95 2.73 -3.52
CA ARG A 10 7.79 2.55 -4.40
C ARG A 10 6.72 3.62 -4.23
N VAL A 11 6.40 3.99 -2.99
CA VAL A 11 5.43 5.06 -2.75
C VAL A 11 5.98 6.40 -3.24
N TRP A 12 7.28 6.65 -3.05
CA TRP A 12 7.96 7.81 -3.64
C TRP A 12 7.89 7.80 -5.17
N GLU A 13 8.15 6.67 -5.83
CA GLU A 13 8.04 6.52 -7.29
C GLU A 13 6.61 6.78 -7.78
N HIS A 14 5.60 6.33 -7.04
CA HIS A 14 4.18 6.57 -7.37
C HIS A 14 3.80 8.04 -7.18
N LYS A 15 4.18 8.67 -6.06
CA LYS A 15 3.95 10.10 -5.79
C LYS A 15 4.61 10.99 -6.84
N ASN A 16 5.82 10.64 -7.26
CA ASN A 16 6.56 11.36 -8.30
C ASN A 16 6.19 10.93 -9.72
N LYS A 17 5.18 10.06 -9.89
CA LYS A 17 4.70 9.53 -11.17
C LYS A 17 5.83 9.01 -12.07
N LYS A 18 6.88 8.44 -11.47
CA LYS A 18 8.07 7.96 -12.18
C LYS A 18 7.79 6.68 -12.98
N VAL A 19 6.75 5.95 -12.60
CA VAL A 19 6.32 4.73 -13.29
C VAL A 19 5.09 5.04 -14.12
N LYS A 20 5.23 5.01 -15.45
CA LYS A 20 4.11 5.12 -16.38
C LYS A 20 3.16 3.95 -16.21
N GLY A 21 1.88 4.20 -16.05
CA GLY A 21 0.88 3.14 -15.93
C GLY A 21 -0.37 3.51 -15.15
N PHE A 22 -0.93 2.54 -14.42
CA PHE A 22 -2.21 2.65 -13.72
C PHE A 22 -2.23 3.76 -12.66
N THR A 23 -1.14 3.90 -11.91
CA THR A 23 -1.01 4.88 -10.83
C THR A 23 -0.95 6.31 -11.35
N GLU A 24 -0.27 6.53 -12.48
CA GLU A 24 -0.27 7.81 -13.20
C GLU A 24 -1.67 8.13 -13.77
N LYS A 25 -2.29 7.15 -14.44
CA LYS A 25 -3.58 7.33 -15.12
C LYS A 25 -4.73 7.65 -14.15
N TYR A 26 -4.72 7.05 -12.96
CA TYR A 26 -5.80 7.20 -11.97
C TYR A 26 -5.42 8.03 -10.75
N GLY A 27 -4.23 8.64 -10.72
CA GLY A 27 -3.78 9.47 -9.60
C GLY A 27 -3.70 8.70 -8.27
N VAL A 28 -3.28 7.44 -8.32
CA VAL A 28 -3.19 6.57 -7.14
C VAL A 28 -1.80 6.71 -6.53
N ASP A 29 -1.65 7.69 -5.65
CA ASP A 29 -0.39 8.08 -5.01
C ASP A 29 -0.42 8.03 -3.47
N ARG A 30 -1.61 7.84 -2.87
CA ARG A 30 -1.80 7.76 -1.41
C ARG A 30 -1.56 6.35 -0.87
N LEU A 31 -0.79 6.26 0.21
CA LEU A 31 -0.59 5.01 0.95
C LEU A 31 -1.62 4.93 2.08
N VAL A 32 -2.73 4.21 1.86
CA VAL A 32 -3.79 4.10 2.88
C VAL A 32 -3.69 2.85 3.77
N TYR A 33 -2.87 1.87 3.37
CA TYR A 33 -2.69 0.62 4.11
C TYR A 33 -1.34 -0.04 3.81
N TYR A 34 -0.67 -0.50 4.86
CA TYR A 34 0.52 -1.35 4.79
C TYR A 34 0.54 -2.32 5.97
N GLU A 35 1.24 -3.44 5.81
CA GLU A 35 1.53 -4.39 6.89
C GLU A 35 3.04 -4.63 6.92
N GLN A 36 3.63 -4.65 8.11
CA GLN A 36 5.01 -5.08 8.32
C GLN A 36 5.01 -6.50 8.87
N THR A 37 5.87 -7.35 8.33
CA THR A 37 6.01 -8.74 8.80
C THR A 37 7.49 -9.09 8.86
N ASN A 38 7.91 -9.82 9.88
CA ASN A 38 9.30 -10.24 10.05
C ASN A 38 9.69 -11.42 9.15
N ASP A 39 8.73 -12.04 8.45
CA ASP A 39 8.96 -13.17 7.55
C ASP A 39 8.53 -12.84 6.12
N VAL A 40 9.49 -12.84 5.19
CA VAL A 40 9.28 -12.57 3.76
C VAL A 40 8.29 -13.55 3.13
N ARG A 41 8.21 -14.80 3.59
CA ARG A 41 7.26 -15.80 3.08
C ARG A 41 5.82 -15.42 3.47
N ILE A 42 5.63 -14.97 4.71
CA ILE A 42 4.33 -14.48 5.20
C ILE A 42 3.92 -13.22 4.43
N ALA A 43 4.85 -12.28 4.24
CA ALA A 43 4.62 -11.08 3.41
C ALA A 43 4.15 -11.43 2.00
N LEU A 44 4.83 -12.38 1.34
CA LEU A 44 4.50 -12.78 -0.03
C LEU A 44 3.14 -13.48 -0.11
N GLN A 45 2.83 -14.36 0.86
CA GLN A 45 1.54 -15.03 0.92
C GLN A 45 0.42 -14.02 1.15
N ARG A 46 0.60 -13.07 2.09
CA ARG A 46 -0.36 -12.00 2.35
C ARG A 46 -0.57 -11.12 1.13
N GLU A 47 0.49 -10.70 0.44
CA GLU A 47 0.38 -9.94 -0.80
C GLU A 47 -0.46 -10.69 -1.85
N LYS A 48 -0.20 -11.99 -2.06
CA LYS A 48 -0.97 -12.82 -3.00
C LYS A 48 -2.44 -12.93 -2.60
N THR A 49 -2.72 -13.13 -1.32
CA THR A 49 -4.09 -13.21 -0.78
C THR A 49 -4.83 -11.89 -0.98
N LEU A 50 -4.23 -10.76 -0.58
CA LEU A 50 -4.81 -9.42 -0.74
C LEU A 50 -5.04 -9.09 -2.22
N LYS A 51 -4.15 -9.50 -3.13
CA LYS A 51 -4.37 -9.29 -4.58
C LYS A 51 -5.64 -9.96 -5.07
N ARG A 52 -5.98 -11.14 -4.55
CA ARG A 52 -7.19 -11.91 -4.92
C ARG A 52 -8.46 -11.47 -4.20
N TRP A 53 -8.35 -10.66 -3.14
CA TRP A 53 -9.52 -10.20 -2.41
C TRP A 53 -10.45 -9.32 -3.24
N LYS A 54 -11.74 -9.47 -2.96
CA LYS A 54 -12.79 -8.57 -3.41
C LYS A 54 -12.50 -7.14 -2.93
N ARG A 55 -13.00 -6.17 -3.68
CA ARG A 55 -12.79 -4.75 -3.37
C ARG A 55 -13.35 -4.40 -1.99
N ASP A 56 -14.54 -4.89 -1.66
CA ASP A 56 -15.24 -4.57 -0.41
C ASP A 56 -14.42 -4.98 0.82
N TRP A 57 -13.83 -6.17 0.82
CA TRP A 57 -12.97 -6.62 1.93
C TRP A 57 -11.70 -5.80 2.08
N LYS A 58 -11.18 -5.23 0.98
CA LYS A 58 -10.06 -4.29 1.06
C LYS A 58 -10.51 -2.98 1.69
N LEU A 59 -11.71 -2.50 1.35
CA LEU A 59 -12.28 -1.29 1.94
C LEU A 59 -12.50 -1.47 3.44
N GLU A 60 -13.15 -2.56 3.85
CA GLU A 60 -13.36 -2.88 5.27
C GLU A 60 -12.04 -2.96 6.05
N LEU A 61 -11.02 -3.59 5.46
CA LEU A 61 -9.68 -3.66 6.07
C LEU A 61 -9.05 -2.27 6.22
N ILE A 62 -9.14 -1.42 5.19
CA ILE A 62 -8.62 -0.05 5.23
C ILE A 62 -9.41 0.77 6.25
N GLU A 63 -10.73 0.70 6.25
CA GLU A 63 -11.59 1.46 7.16
C GLU A 63 -11.37 1.07 8.62
N LYS A 64 -11.06 -0.20 8.89
CA LYS A 64 -10.76 -0.68 10.24
C LYS A 64 -9.47 -0.08 10.80
N GLU A 65 -8.41 0.01 9.98
CA GLU A 65 -7.09 0.47 10.42
C GLU A 65 -6.85 1.98 10.17
N ASN A 66 -7.55 2.54 9.19
CA ASN A 66 -7.41 3.92 8.73
C ASN A 66 -8.77 4.48 8.27
N PRO A 67 -9.73 4.69 9.19
CA PRO A 67 -11.08 5.17 8.87
C PRO A 67 -11.09 6.56 8.23
N GLU A 68 -10.06 7.37 8.49
CA GLU A 68 -9.92 8.73 7.94
C GLU A 68 -9.21 8.74 6.58
N TRP A 69 -8.81 7.57 6.06
CA TRP A 69 -8.13 7.45 4.77
C TRP A 69 -6.88 8.34 4.65
N MET A 70 -6.19 8.56 5.77
CA MET A 70 -4.99 9.37 5.83
C MET A 70 -3.86 8.74 5.02
N ASP A 71 -2.98 9.58 4.47
CA ASP A 71 -1.78 9.09 3.81
C ASP A 71 -0.75 8.66 4.87
N LEU A 72 -0.58 7.34 5.00
CA LEU A 72 0.36 6.72 5.91
C LEU A 72 1.81 6.92 5.47
N TYR A 73 2.06 7.37 4.23
CA TYR A 73 3.43 7.63 3.77
C TYR A 73 4.14 8.63 4.68
N GLU A 74 3.49 9.75 5.02
CA GLU A 74 4.07 10.78 5.89
C GLU A 74 4.37 10.25 7.28
N LYS A 75 3.50 9.35 7.79
CA LYS A 75 3.71 8.70 9.09
C LYS A 75 4.94 7.79 9.09
N ILE A 76 5.23 7.11 7.98
CA ILE A 76 6.39 6.21 7.89
C ILE A 76 7.68 6.99 7.60
N THR A 77 7.61 8.13 6.90
CA THR A 77 8.81 8.94 6.60
C THR A 77 9.23 9.85 7.75
N ASN A 78 8.31 10.23 8.63
CA ASN A 78 8.58 11.08 9.80
C ASN A 78 8.85 10.30 11.10
N ALA A 79 8.90 8.96 11.02
CA ALA A 79 9.23 8.07 12.14
C ALA A 79 10.70 7.65 12.09
#